data_AF-A0A5C8UTK7-F1
#
_entry.id   AF-A0A5C8UTK7-F1
#
_cell.length_a   1.000
_cell.length_b   1.000
_cell.length_c   1.000
_cell.angle_alpha   90.00
_cell.angle_beta   90.00
_cell.angle_gamma   90.00
#
_symmetry.space_group_name_H-M   'P 1'
#
loop_
_entity.id
_entity.type
_entity.pdbx_description
1 polymer ?
#
loop_
_entity_poly.entity_id
_entity_poly.type
_entity_poly.pdbx_seq_one_letter_code
_entity_poly.pdbx_strand_id
1 'polypeptide(L)'
;MKTGPSLVIIADDLSGAAETAGAIAAATSAVVELRMEPWPGPHPQVLVIDTDSRAMRPSHAVLECAKALASIDPGTIVYKKVDSLLRGNIDLELRAMHGLGFGLIAALAVPRIGRTVRSGVMHVDGEVLGAIGDVIELPSIVIPLGVVRSAHLRAALVSALDAGTIAICDGQTQSDLDLVASVLVGLERRVAIVAAGGFARSLAPLLAVSEGVARFSTGADRVVAVVGTLAASAALQVDRLTEAGTRRIVLRPGCRLALDGSDAVVTLSAVDEWTAESLREAYAAIADGIRALDGRTDLVLTGGDTARRILDRLGTRRLYAESEIEHGVVLSTTDDGAAVVTKPGSFGSDDTLLRILDHLKGRRP
;
A
#
# COMPACT_ATOMS: atom_id res chain seq x y z
N MET A 1 16.72 22.69 10.40
CA MET A 1 16.53 21.38 9.75
C MET A 1 15.05 21.05 9.83
N LYS A 2 14.39 20.68 8.73
CA LYS A 2 13.00 20.20 8.80
C LYS A 2 12.98 18.98 9.74
N THR A 3 12.10 19.00 10.73
CA THR A 3 12.02 17.98 11.79
C THR A 3 11.06 16.84 11.43
N GLY A 4 10.24 16.99 10.38
CA GLY A 4 9.26 16.02 9.91
C GLY A 4 9.60 15.37 8.56
N PRO A 5 8.77 14.42 8.10
CA PRO A 5 8.97 13.71 6.83
C PRO A 5 8.91 14.65 5.62
N SER A 6 9.67 14.31 4.58
CA SER A 6 9.66 15.02 3.29
C SER A 6 8.42 14.69 2.45
N LEU A 7 7.89 13.46 2.60
CA LEU A 7 6.68 12.97 1.95
C LEU A 7 5.82 12.25 2.97
N VAL A 8 4.53 12.58 3.01
CA VAL A 8 3.52 11.78 3.73
C VAL A 8 2.57 11.17 2.71
N ILE A 9 2.44 9.85 2.76
CA ILE A 9 1.48 9.10 1.95
C ILE A 9 0.30 8.74 2.86
N ILE A 10 -0.93 8.96 2.40
CA ILE A 10 -2.14 8.54 3.10
C ILE A 10 -2.80 7.45 2.25
N ALA A 11 -2.85 6.23 2.74
CA ALA A 11 -3.43 5.08 2.06
C ALA A 11 -4.76 4.66 2.72
N ASP A 12 -5.71 4.23 1.90
CA ASP A 12 -7.01 3.72 2.34
C ASP A 12 -6.97 2.24 2.76
N ASP A 13 -5.89 1.52 2.44
CA ASP A 13 -5.64 0.15 2.85
C ASP A 13 -4.15 -0.19 3.01
N LEU A 14 -3.90 -1.25 3.78
CA LEU A 14 -2.55 -1.73 4.06
C LEU A 14 -1.80 -2.23 2.81
N SER A 15 -2.48 -2.89 1.87
CA SER A 15 -1.79 -3.36 0.65
C SER A 15 -1.26 -2.20 -0.19
N GLY A 16 -2.06 -1.14 -0.38
CA GLY A 16 -1.62 0.07 -1.03
C GLY A 16 -0.55 0.83 -0.25
N ALA A 17 -0.68 0.88 1.08
CA ALA A 17 0.33 1.47 1.95
C ALA A 17 1.70 0.79 1.78
N ALA A 18 1.74 -0.53 1.96
CA ALA A 18 2.94 -1.33 1.83
C ALA A 18 3.53 -1.23 0.42
N GLU A 19 2.71 -1.35 -0.63
CA GLU A 19 3.14 -1.20 -2.03
C GLU A 19 3.89 0.13 -2.26
N THR A 20 3.31 1.25 -1.79
CA THR A 20 3.96 2.56 -1.95
C THR A 20 5.25 2.68 -1.15
N ALA A 21 5.30 2.14 0.07
CA ALA A 21 6.50 2.14 0.89
C ALA A 21 7.62 1.29 0.26
N GLY A 22 7.29 0.07 -0.19
CA GLY A 22 8.24 -0.84 -0.84
C GLY A 22 8.84 -0.27 -2.13
N ALA A 23 8.02 0.43 -2.93
CA ALA A 23 8.49 1.11 -4.14
C ALA A 23 9.49 2.25 -3.87
N ILE A 24 9.52 2.79 -2.64
CA ILE A 24 10.40 3.88 -2.20
C ILE A 24 11.58 3.38 -1.37
N ALA A 25 11.45 2.23 -0.70
CA ALA A 25 12.40 1.69 0.27
C ALA A 25 13.85 1.57 -0.26
N ALA A 26 14.02 1.32 -1.56
CA ALA A 26 15.34 1.25 -2.18
C ALA A 26 16.03 2.62 -2.35
N ALA A 27 15.28 3.72 -2.32
CA ALA A 27 15.79 5.08 -2.49
C ALA A 27 15.96 5.82 -1.15
N THR A 28 15.12 5.54 -0.16
CA THR A 28 15.16 6.21 1.15
C THR A 28 14.36 5.43 2.20
N SER A 29 14.46 5.85 3.46
CA SER A 29 13.66 5.29 4.56
C SER A 29 12.16 5.54 4.34
N ALA A 30 11.37 4.47 4.30
CA ALA A 30 9.92 4.52 4.24
C ALA A 30 9.31 3.66 5.37
N VAL A 31 8.39 4.23 6.14
CA VAL A 31 7.72 3.51 7.24
C VAL A 31 6.21 3.60 7.07
N VAL A 32 5.54 2.45 7.16
CA VAL A 32 4.08 2.39 7.24
C VAL A 32 3.65 2.44 8.70
N GLU A 33 2.83 3.42 9.05
CA GLU A 33 2.21 3.58 10.36
C GLU A 33 0.76 3.05 10.30
N LEU A 34 0.49 2.04 11.13
CA LEU A 34 -0.81 1.37 11.22
C LEU A 34 -1.72 1.99 12.28
N ARG A 35 -1.12 2.77 13.20
CA ARG A 35 -1.80 3.44 14.31
C ARG A 35 -1.18 4.81 14.50
N MET A 36 -2.01 5.84 14.47
CA MET A 36 -1.61 7.21 14.76
C MET A 36 -1.19 7.35 16.22
N GLU A 37 0.10 7.16 16.50
CA GLU A 37 0.71 7.33 17.81
C GLU A 37 1.92 8.29 17.70
N PRO A 38 2.36 8.91 18.81
CA PRO A 38 3.55 9.75 18.79
C PRO A 38 4.77 9.01 18.23
N TRP A 39 5.53 9.68 17.37
CA TRP A 39 6.71 9.10 16.73
C TRP A 39 7.90 9.07 17.71
N PRO A 40 8.49 7.89 18.00
CA PRO A 40 9.65 7.80 18.87
C PRO A 40 10.92 8.10 18.07
N GLY A 41 11.45 9.32 18.19
CA GLY A 41 12.76 9.69 17.63
C GLY A 41 12.69 10.49 16.32
N PRO A 42 13.71 10.39 15.44
CA PRO A 42 13.72 11.14 14.19
C PRO A 42 12.67 10.58 13.21
N HIS A 43 11.93 11.47 12.55
CA HIS A 43 10.98 11.07 11.52
C HIS A 43 11.69 10.42 10.32
N PRO A 44 11.05 9.44 9.65
CA PRO A 44 11.56 8.89 8.41
C PRO A 44 11.41 9.94 7.31
N GLN A 45 12.16 9.81 6.22
CA GLN A 45 11.95 10.67 5.06
C GLN A 45 10.57 10.51 4.44
N VAL A 46 10.04 9.28 4.43
CA VAL A 46 8.70 8.96 3.97
C VAL A 46 7.91 8.26 5.07
N LEU A 47 6.77 8.86 5.43
CA LEU A 47 5.79 8.26 6.32
C LEU A 47 4.54 7.88 5.53
N VAL A 48 4.12 6.63 5.61
CA VAL A 48 2.90 6.13 4.98
C VAL A 48 1.88 5.83 6.08
N ILE A 49 0.78 6.55 6.11
CA ILE A 49 -0.30 6.36 7.08
C ILE A 49 -1.34 5.43 6.44
N ASP A 50 -1.53 4.25 7.01
CA ASP A 50 -2.65 3.38 6.68
C ASP A 50 -3.87 3.79 7.50
N THR A 51 -4.90 4.28 6.82
CA THR A 51 -6.15 4.72 7.46
C THR A 51 -7.18 3.59 7.59
N ASP A 52 -6.94 2.43 6.94
CA ASP A 52 -7.88 1.30 6.90
C ASP A 52 -9.31 1.73 6.49
N SER A 53 -9.42 2.81 5.70
CA SER A 53 -10.66 3.54 5.47
C SER A 53 -11.50 3.01 4.30
N ARG A 54 -10.96 2.10 3.46
CA ARG A 54 -11.60 1.67 2.21
C ARG A 54 -13.01 1.15 2.40
N ALA A 55 -13.23 0.30 3.40
CA ALA A 55 -14.52 -0.32 3.70
C ALA A 55 -15.28 0.39 4.84
N MET A 56 -14.72 1.48 5.37
CA MET A 56 -15.39 2.24 6.41
C MET A 56 -16.61 2.99 5.87
N ARG A 57 -17.53 3.31 6.78
CA ARG A 57 -18.59 4.29 6.49
C ARG A 57 -17.95 5.60 6.05
N PRO A 58 -18.51 6.30 5.05
CA PRO A 58 -17.84 7.46 4.46
C PRO A 58 -17.50 8.57 5.45
N SER A 59 -18.36 8.85 6.44
CA SER A 59 -18.06 9.84 7.48
C SER A 59 -16.87 9.47 8.37
N HIS A 60 -16.64 8.17 8.60
CA HIS A 60 -15.47 7.70 9.34
C HIS A 60 -14.21 7.78 8.48
N ALA A 61 -14.28 7.43 7.20
CA ALA A 61 -13.16 7.53 6.27
C ALA A 61 -12.65 8.98 6.15
N VAL A 62 -13.57 9.94 6.02
CA VAL A 62 -13.25 11.38 6.03
C VAL A 62 -12.57 11.79 7.34
N LEU A 63 -13.07 11.32 8.48
CA LEU A 63 -12.49 11.64 9.78
C LEU A 63 -11.05 11.11 9.92
N GLU A 64 -10.78 9.86 9.52
CA GLU A 64 -9.43 9.30 9.57
C GLU A 64 -8.47 10.01 8.59
N CYS A 65 -8.94 10.34 7.38
CA CYS A 65 -8.17 11.16 6.45
C CYS A 65 -7.83 12.54 7.05
N ALA A 66 -8.81 13.22 7.66
CA ALA A 66 -8.59 14.52 8.29
C ALA A 66 -7.61 14.45 9.47
N LYS A 67 -7.67 13.40 10.30
CA LYS A 67 -6.71 13.15 11.39
C LYS A 67 -5.30 12.97 10.84
N ALA A 68 -5.14 12.15 9.80
CA ALA A 68 -3.85 11.93 9.15
C ALA A 68 -3.27 13.22 8.55
N LEU A 69 -4.11 14.10 7.96
CA LEU A 69 -3.69 15.38 7.42
C LEU A 69 -3.32 16.41 8.50
N ALA A 70 -3.97 16.35 9.67
CA ALA A 70 -3.72 17.28 10.77
C ALA A 70 -2.33 17.08 11.42
N SER A 71 -1.73 15.90 11.29
CA SER A 71 -0.38 15.60 11.77
C SER A 71 0.72 15.99 10.77
N ILE A 72 0.39 16.58 9.62
CA ILE A 72 1.35 16.90 8.57
C ILE A 72 1.78 18.36 8.65
N ASP A 73 3.09 18.57 8.76
CA ASP A 73 3.68 19.91 8.77
C ASP A 73 3.32 20.69 7.48
N PRO A 74 3.07 22.01 7.58
CA PRO A 74 2.92 22.86 6.41
C PRO A 74 4.13 22.75 5.47
N GLY A 75 3.88 22.52 4.18
CA GLY A 75 4.92 22.41 3.15
C GLY A 75 5.54 21.01 2.99
N THR A 76 4.99 19.99 3.65
CA THR A 76 5.24 18.59 3.32
C THR A 76 4.39 18.17 2.11
N ILE A 77 4.99 17.45 1.16
CA ILE A 77 4.26 16.92 0.01
C ILE A 77 3.35 15.80 0.51
N VAL A 78 2.09 15.82 0.09
CA VAL A 78 1.12 14.78 0.43
C VAL A 78 0.85 13.92 -0.79
N TYR A 79 0.89 12.61 -0.62
CA TYR A 79 0.44 11.64 -1.61
C TYR A 79 -0.78 10.91 -1.06
N LYS A 80 -1.96 11.22 -1.59
CA LYS A 80 -3.15 10.43 -1.35
C LYS A 80 -3.14 9.17 -2.24
N LYS A 81 -2.79 8.04 -1.65
CA LYS A 81 -2.85 6.72 -2.29
C LYS A 81 -4.30 6.26 -2.36
N VAL A 82 -4.76 5.97 -3.58
CA VAL A 82 -6.08 5.41 -3.88
C VAL A 82 -5.97 4.08 -4.62
N ASP A 83 -7.04 3.31 -4.65
CA ASP A 83 -7.11 2.06 -5.37
C ASP A 83 -7.06 2.27 -6.90
N SER A 84 -6.30 1.43 -7.62
CA SER A 84 -6.15 1.56 -9.08
C SER A 84 -7.40 1.18 -9.87
N LEU A 85 -8.37 0.53 -9.22
CA LEU A 85 -9.71 0.24 -9.76
C LEU A 85 -10.77 1.22 -9.23
N LEU A 86 -10.33 2.36 -8.66
CA LEU A 86 -11.20 3.46 -8.23
C LEU A 86 -12.23 3.08 -7.14
N ARG A 87 -11.91 2.09 -6.30
CA ARG A 87 -12.75 1.68 -5.16
C ARG A 87 -12.47 2.52 -3.92
N GLY A 88 -13.47 2.62 -3.04
CA GLY A 88 -13.35 3.27 -1.73
C GLY A 88 -13.96 4.68 -1.69
N ASN A 89 -13.67 5.41 -0.62
CA ASN A 89 -14.26 6.71 -0.31
C ASN A 89 -13.55 7.90 -0.99
N ILE A 90 -13.08 7.71 -2.24
CA ILE A 90 -12.14 8.61 -2.92
C ILE A 90 -12.66 10.06 -2.94
N ASP A 91 -13.83 10.32 -3.52
CA ASP A 91 -14.38 11.68 -3.64
C ASP A 91 -14.46 12.41 -2.30
N LEU A 92 -15.02 11.75 -1.28
CA LEU A 92 -15.27 12.36 0.02
C LEU A 92 -13.98 12.67 0.77
N GLU A 93 -12.98 11.80 0.68
CA GLU A 93 -11.64 12.07 1.23
C GLU A 93 -10.96 13.24 0.48
N LEU A 94 -11.11 13.31 -0.85
CA LEU A 94 -10.57 14.42 -1.65
C LEU A 94 -11.30 15.75 -1.36
N ARG A 95 -12.62 15.74 -1.11
CA ARG A 95 -13.37 16.92 -0.66
C ARG A 95 -12.86 17.44 0.68
N ALA A 96 -12.55 16.54 1.61
CA ALA A 96 -11.95 16.93 2.88
C ALA A 96 -10.56 17.57 2.69
N MET A 97 -9.72 16.98 1.83
CA MET A 97 -8.42 17.57 1.47
C MET A 97 -8.57 18.93 0.79
N HIS A 98 -9.46 19.05 -0.19
CA HIS A 98 -9.71 20.29 -0.90
C HIS A 98 -10.21 21.39 0.05
N GLY A 99 -11.14 21.07 0.96
CA GLY A 99 -11.62 21.98 2.00
C GLY A 99 -10.55 22.43 3.00
N LEU A 100 -9.47 21.66 3.16
CA LEU A 100 -8.28 22.04 3.94
C LEU A 100 -7.26 22.86 3.12
N GLY A 101 -7.61 23.26 1.90
CA GLY A 101 -6.79 24.12 1.04
C GLY A 101 -5.72 23.37 0.25
N PHE A 102 -5.82 22.06 0.08
CA PHE A 102 -4.94 21.33 -0.83
C PHE A 102 -5.35 21.56 -2.28
N GLY A 103 -4.38 21.99 -3.10
CA GLY A 103 -4.44 21.81 -4.54
C GLY A 103 -4.26 20.33 -4.89
N LEU A 104 -5.09 19.78 -5.77
CA LEU A 104 -5.10 18.34 -6.07
C LEU A 104 -4.70 18.09 -7.52
N ILE A 105 -3.73 17.18 -7.70
CA ILE A 105 -3.32 16.66 -9.02
C ILE A 105 -3.58 15.16 -8.98
N ALA A 106 -4.29 14.61 -9.96
CA ALA A 106 -4.57 13.18 -10.06
C ALA A 106 -3.74 12.53 -11.17
N ALA A 107 -2.93 11.53 -10.83
CA ALA A 107 -2.12 10.73 -11.75
C ALA A 107 -2.36 9.24 -11.46
N LEU A 108 -3.47 8.71 -11.99
CA LEU A 108 -4.02 7.42 -11.56
C LEU A 108 -3.55 6.21 -12.38
N ALA A 109 -2.82 6.42 -13.48
CA ALA A 109 -2.33 5.33 -14.31
C ALA A 109 -1.32 4.44 -13.55
N VAL A 110 -1.34 3.13 -13.85
CA VAL A 110 -0.33 2.15 -13.40
C VAL A 110 0.05 1.25 -14.59
N PRO A 111 0.86 1.74 -15.54
CA PRO A 111 1.05 1.08 -16.83
C PRO A 111 1.62 -0.35 -16.75
N ARG A 112 2.46 -0.63 -15.74
CA ARG A 112 3.07 -1.95 -15.53
C ARG A 112 2.04 -3.06 -15.33
N ILE A 113 0.87 -2.72 -14.78
CA ILE A 113 -0.26 -3.64 -14.62
C ILE A 113 -1.38 -3.29 -15.58
N GLY A 114 -1.10 -2.65 -16.73
CA GLY A 114 -2.11 -2.38 -17.76
C GLY A 114 -3.15 -1.31 -17.41
N ARG A 115 -2.94 -0.50 -16.36
CA ARG A 115 -3.85 0.61 -16.01
C ARG A 115 -3.38 1.88 -16.69
N THR A 116 -4.21 2.48 -17.54
CA THR A 116 -3.89 3.73 -18.25
C THR A 116 -5.04 4.73 -18.15
N VAL A 117 -4.73 6.02 -18.25
CA VAL A 117 -5.72 7.10 -18.27
C VAL A 117 -5.65 7.80 -19.61
N ARG A 118 -6.79 7.90 -20.30
CA ARG A 118 -6.92 8.48 -21.65
C ARG A 118 -8.12 9.41 -21.67
N SER A 119 -7.91 10.68 -21.98
CA SER A 119 -8.97 11.69 -21.95
C SER A 119 -9.76 11.70 -20.63
N GLY A 120 -9.07 11.50 -19.50
CA GLY A 120 -9.70 11.42 -18.17
C GLY A 120 -10.46 10.12 -17.89
N VAL A 121 -10.39 9.11 -18.77
CA VAL A 121 -11.03 7.80 -18.61
C VAL A 121 -10.01 6.76 -18.19
N MET A 122 -10.33 6.00 -17.14
CA MET A 122 -9.52 4.87 -16.68
C MET A 122 -9.76 3.66 -17.59
N HIS A 123 -8.67 3.04 -18.03
CA HIS A 123 -8.66 1.78 -18.77
C HIS A 123 -7.91 0.70 -17.99
N VAL A 124 -8.44 -0.52 -18.00
CA VAL A 124 -7.84 -1.72 -17.43
C VAL A 124 -7.59 -2.71 -18.56
N ASP A 125 -6.33 -2.98 -18.87
CA ASP A 125 -5.92 -3.93 -19.91
C ASP A 125 -6.54 -3.60 -21.29
N GLY A 126 -6.75 -2.30 -21.55
CA GLY A 126 -7.37 -1.76 -22.77
C GLY A 126 -8.86 -1.46 -22.65
N GLU A 127 -9.57 -2.16 -21.77
CA GLU A 127 -11.02 -2.00 -21.57
C GLU A 127 -11.35 -0.78 -20.71
N VAL A 128 -12.47 -0.12 -20.99
CA VAL A 128 -12.92 1.04 -20.21
C VAL A 128 -13.40 0.60 -18.84
N LEU A 129 -12.85 1.19 -17.78
CA LEU A 129 -13.38 1.05 -16.42
C LEU A 129 -14.44 2.13 -16.13
N GLY A 130 -14.14 3.39 -16.49
CA GLY A 130 -15.03 4.52 -16.25
C GLY A 130 -14.29 5.87 -16.29
N ALA A 131 -15.05 6.97 -16.40
CA ALA A 131 -14.47 8.30 -16.32
C ALA A 131 -14.06 8.61 -14.87
N ILE A 132 -12.86 9.18 -14.69
CA ILE A 132 -12.38 9.54 -13.35
C ILE A 132 -13.25 10.62 -12.72
N GLY A 133 -13.81 11.53 -13.55
CA GLY A 133 -14.73 12.57 -13.10
C GLY A 133 -16.07 12.04 -12.57
N ASP A 134 -16.45 10.79 -12.87
CA ASP A 134 -17.64 10.17 -12.29
C ASP A 134 -17.37 9.64 -10.87
N VAL A 135 -16.10 9.36 -10.55
CA VAL A 135 -15.66 8.92 -9.23
C VAL A 135 -15.21 10.09 -8.36
N ILE A 136 -14.71 11.16 -8.98
CA ILE A 136 -14.25 12.38 -8.31
C ILE A 136 -15.15 13.52 -8.80
N GLU A 137 -16.21 13.80 -8.04
CA GLU A 137 -17.25 14.77 -8.40
C GLU A 137 -16.83 16.23 -8.13
N LEU A 138 -15.69 16.44 -7.48
CA LEU A 138 -15.08 17.76 -7.40
C LEU A 138 -14.80 18.34 -8.79
N PRO A 139 -14.95 19.67 -8.99
CA PRO A 139 -14.62 20.31 -10.26
C PRO A 139 -13.22 19.93 -10.73
N SER A 140 -13.13 19.39 -11.94
CA SER A 140 -11.89 18.83 -12.48
C SER A 140 -11.66 19.23 -13.93
N ILE A 141 -10.39 19.26 -14.32
CA ILE A 141 -9.94 19.53 -15.68
C ILE A 141 -8.99 18.40 -16.09
N VAL A 142 -9.23 17.81 -17.26
CA VAL A 142 -8.33 16.82 -17.84
C VAL A 142 -7.11 17.53 -18.44
N ILE A 143 -5.92 17.09 -18.03
CA ILE A 143 -4.64 17.45 -18.64
C ILE A 143 -4.32 16.36 -19.66
N PRO A 144 -4.53 16.63 -20.96
CA PRO A 144 -4.43 15.60 -21.99
C PRO A 144 -2.98 15.13 -22.15
N LEU A 145 -2.80 13.91 -22.63
CA LEU A 145 -1.47 13.28 -22.74
C LEU A 145 -0.45 14.11 -23.53
N GLY A 146 -0.91 14.83 -24.56
CA GLY A 146 -0.05 15.74 -25.34
C GLY A 146 0.51 16.89 -24.51
N VAL A 147 -0.28 17.42 -23.56
CA VAL A 147 0.18 18.46 -22.62
C VAL A 147 1.10 17.86 -21.58
N VAL A 148 0.78 16.66 -21.05
CA VAL A 148 1.64 15.92 -20.11
C VAL A 148 3.05 15.73 -20.66
N ARG A 149 3.17 15.41 -21.94
CA ARG A 149 4.46 15.19 -22.63
C ARG A 149 5.13 16.46 -23.17
N SER A 150 4.64 17.64 -22.81
CA SER A 150 5.12 18.92 -23.34
C SER A 150 5.76 19.80 -22.26
N ALA A 151 6.48 20.82 -22.69
CA ALA A 151 6.97 21.88 -21.81
C ALA A 151 5.85 22.68 -21.11
N HIS A 152 4.59 22.55 -21.55
CA HIS A 152 3.45 23.26 -20.98
C HIS A 152 2.84 22.57 -19.75
N LEU A 153 3.28 21.37 -19.37
CA LEU A 153 2.72 20.62 -18.25
C LEU A 153 2.66 21.45 -16.96
N ARG A 154 3.77 22.09 -16.58
CA ARG A 154 3.82 22.91 -15.36
C ARG A 154 2.79 24.03 -15.38
N ALA A 155 2.70 24.76 -16.48
CA ALA A 155 1.75 25.87 -16.62
C ALA A 155 0.30 25.38 -16.58
N ALA A 156 0.01 24.23 -17.21
CA ALA A 156 -1.32 23.64 -17.21
C ALA A 156 -1.75 23.18 -15.80
N LEU A 157 -0.86 22.52 -15.05
CA LEU A 157 -1.14 22.13 -13.66
C LEU A 157 -1.37 23.35 -12.77
N VAL A 158 -0.49 24.37 -12.84
CA VAL A 158 -0.66 25.60 -12.05
C VAL A 158 -1.99 26.29 -12.38
N SER A 159 -2.34 26.41 -13.66
CA SER A 159 -3.61 27.00 -14.10
C SER A 159 -4.84 26.26 -13.54
N ALA A 160 -4.86 24.93 -13.65
CA ALA A 160 -5.95 24.12 -13.11
C ALA A 160 -6.09 24.28 -11.59
N LEU A 161 -4.95 24.30 -10.89
CA LEU A 161 -4.91 24.48 -9.46
C LEU A 161 -5.29 25.90 -9.00
N ASP A 162 -5.01 26.94 -9.79
CA ASP A 162 -5.42 28.34 -9.52
C ASP A 162 -6.92 28.54 -9.76
N ALA A 163 -7.50 27.79 -10.70
CA ALA A 163 -8.94 27.72 -10.92
C ALA A 163 -9.69 26.94 -9.83
N GLY A 164 -8.98 26.40 -8.83
CA GLY A 164 -9.56 25.59 -7.76
C GLY A 164 -10.07 24.22 -8.23
N THR A 165 -9.59 23.74 -9.38
CA THR A 165 -10.00 22.44 -9.94
C THR A 165 -8.96 21.36 -9.68
N ILE A 166 -9.39 20.10 -9.73
CA ILE A 166 -8.49 18.95 -9.75
C ILE A 166 -7.92 18.79 -11.15
N ALA A 167 -6.59 18.75 -11.26
CA ALA A 167 -5.93 18.43 -12.53
C ALA A 167 -5.86 16.91 -12.72
N ILE A 168 -6.67 16.33 -13.61
CA ILE A 168 -6.63 14.89 -13.93
C ILE A 168 -5.65 14.67 -15.09
N CYS A 169 -4.47 14.14 -14.79
CA CYS A 169 -3.45 13.85 -15.78
C CYS A 169 -3.72 12.52 -16.49
N ASP A 170 -3.77 12.58 -17.82
CA ASP A 170 -3.63 11.38 -18.64
C ASP A 170 -2.26 10.72 -18.44
N GLY A 171 -2.19 9.41 -18.61
CA GLY A 171 -0.95 8.66 -18.47
C GLY A 171 -1.07 7.27 -19.05
N GLN A 172 -0.09 6.86 -19.85
CA GLN A 172 -0.07 5.53 -20.49
C GLN A 172 1.22 4.76 -20.25
N THR A 173 2.27 5.45 -19.80
CA THR A 173 3.62 4.91 -19.59
C THR A 173 4.19 5.41 -18.26
N GLN A 174 5.19 4.70 -17.73
CA GLN A 174 5.87 5.13 -16.50
C GLN A 174 6.47 6.55 -16.65
N SER A 175 7.02 6.85 -17.83
CA SER A 175 7.58 8.17 -18.13
C SER A 175 6.55 9.31 -18.06
N ASP A 176 5.26 9.03 -18.34
CA ASP A 176 4.20 10.04 -18.18
C ASP A 176 4.01 10.41 -16.69
N LEU A 177 4.08 9.41 -15.80
CA LEU A 177 4.00 9.62 -14.35
C LEU A 177 5.25 10.35 -13.83
N ASP A 178 6.43 10.01 -14.36
CA ASP A 178 7.69 10.66 -13.99
C ASP A 178 7.68 12.15 -14.36
N LEU A 179 7.10 12.51 -15.51
CA LEU A 179 6.90 13.90 -15.90
C LEU A 179 6.00 14.66 -14.92
N VAL A 180 4.87 14.07 -14.51
CA VAL A 180 3.98 14.67 -13.50
C VAL A 180 4.69 14.81 -12.15
N ALA A 181 5.41 13.79 -11.70
CA ALA A 181 6.18 13.83 -10.45
C ALA A 181 7.24 14.94 -10.44
N SER A 182 7.93 15.15 -11.57
CA SER A 182 8.95 16.20 -11.69
C SER A 182 8.41 17.61 -11.44
N VAL A 183 7.13 17.86 -11.74
CA VAL A 183 6.50 19.17 -11.53
C VAL A 183 6.14 19.40 -10.07
N LEU A 184 5.92 18.35 -9.27
CA LEU A 184 5.62 18.48 -7.85
C LEU A 184 6.79 19.14 -7.09
N VAL A 185 8.02 18.94 -7.56
CA VAL A 185 9.21 19.58 -7.01
C VAL A 185 9.20 21.07 -7.36
N GLY A 186 9.25 21.92 -6.34
CA GLY A 186 9.29 23.37 -6.51
C GLY A 186 7.92 24.04 -6.71
N LEU A 187 6.82 23.35 -6.43
CA LEU A 187 5.54 24.03 -6.20
C LEU A 187 5.55 24.62 -4.79
N GLU A 188 5.56 25.94 -4.67
CA GLU A 188 5.48 26.67 -3.39
C GLU A 188 4.03 26.74 -2.88
N ARG A 189 3.36 25.59 -2.85
CA ARG A 189 1.92 25.48 -2.58
C ARG A 189 1.62 24.22 -1.78
N ARG A 190 0.54 24.26 -1.00
CA ARG A 190 0.00 23.05 -0.37
C ARG A 190 -0.67 22.18 -1.44
N VAL A 191 0.06 21.21 -1.97
CA VAL A 191 -0.39 20.31 -3.04
C VAL A 191 -0.41 18.88 -2.53
N ALA A 192 -1.42 18.12 -2.95
CA ALA A 192 -1.43 16.68 -2.83
C ALA A 192 -1.52 16.02 -4.21
N ILE A 193 -0.72 14.98 -4.41
CA ILE A 193 -0.88 14.07 -5.54
C ILE A 193 -1.87 12.97 -5.14
N VAL A 194 -2.85 12.71 -5.99
CA VAL A 194 -3.81 11.61 -5.88
C VAL A 194 -3.40 10.55 -6.89
N ALA A 195 -2.95 9.39 -6.43
CA ALA A 195 -2.39 8.39 -7.33
C ALA A 195 -2.58 6.96 -6.81
N ALA A 196 -2.40 6.00 -7.71
CA ALA A 196 -2.31 4.59 -7.36
C ALA A 196 -0.84 4.18 -7.12
N GLY A 197 -0.62 2.98 -6.57
CA GLY A 197 0.65 2.57 -5.95
C GLY A 197 1.89 2.78 -6.81
N GLY A 198 1.78 2.53 -8.13
CA GLY A 198 2.89 2.69 -9.07
C GLY A 198 3.49 4.10 -9.15
N PHE A 199 2.76 5.16 -8.78
CA PHE A 199 3.29 6.52 -8.78
C PHE A 199 4.43 6.72 -7.76
N ALA A 200 4.47 5.91 -6.70
CA ALA A 200 5.55 5.96 -5.71
C ALA A 200 6.95 5.81 -6.35
N ARG A 201 7.05 5.04 -7.44
CA ARG A 201 8.30 4.87 -8.20
C ARG A 201 8.77 6.15 -8.89
N SER A 202 7.85 7.02 -9.30
CA SER A 202 8.18 8.32 -9.90
C SER A 202 8.69 9.31 -8.85
N LEU A 203 8.31 9.13 -7.58
CA LEU A 203 8.78 9.94 -6.46
C LEU A 203 10.13 9.46 -5.90
N ALA A 204 10.41 8.16 -5.95
CA ALA A 204 11.61 7.58 -5.33
C ALA A 204 12.93 8.25 -5.77
N PRO A 205 13.20 8.52 -7.06
CA PRO A 205 14.43 9.22 -7.48
C PRO A 205 14.55 10.64 -6.93
N LEU A 206 13.42 11.31 -6.67
CA LEU A 206 13.38 12.69 -6.16
C LEU A 206 13.67 12.75 -4.65
N LEU A 207 13.57 11.61 -3.96
CA LEU A 207 13.76 11.46 -2.52
C LEU A 207 15.05 10.71 -2.18
N ALA A 208 15.81 10.28 -3.19
CA ALA A 208 16.98 9.44 -3.00
C ALA A 208 18.05 10.15 -2.17
N VAL A 209 18.47 9.51 -1.09
CA VAL A 209 19.61 9.95 -0.27
C VAL A 209 20.83 9.09 -0.56
N SER A 210 22.03 9.68 -0.49
CA SER A 210 23.29 8.99 -0.81
C SER A 210 23.76 7.99 0.25
N GLU A 211 23.03 7.81 1.35
CA GLU A 211 23.42 6.90 2.43
C GLU A 211 22.94 5.47 2.17
N GLY A 212 23.79 4.50 2.50
CA GLY A 212 23.51 3.09 2.30
C GLY A 212 22.38 2.64 3.21
N VAL A 213 21.27 2.21 2.61
CA VAL A 213 20.17 1.54 3.32
C VAL A 213 20.74 0.28 4.00
N ALA A 214 20.56 0.18 5.32
CA ALA A 214 20.99 -0.99 6.08
C ALA A 214 20.36 -2.25 5.47
N ARG A 215 21.17 -3.28 5.23
CA ARG A 215 20.65 -4.53 4.67
C ARG A 215 19.96 -5.32 5.76
N PHE A 216 18.68 -5.62 5.58
CA PHE A 216 17.95 -6.60 6.37
C PHE A 216 18.72 -7.94 6.41
N SER A 217 18.87 -8.50 7.61
CA SER A 217 19.41 -9.84 7.82
C SER A 217 18.29 -10.79 8.24
N THR A 218 18.19 -11.92 7.56
CA THR A 218 17.27 -13.01 7.92
C THR A 218 17.75 -13.70 9.19
N GLY A 219 16.81 -14.12 10.05
CA GLY A 219 17.15 -14.76 11.33
C GLY A 219 15.98 -15.38 12.07
N ALA A 220 14.86 -15.66 11.39
CA ALA A 220 13.71 -16.27 12.03
C ALA A 220 13.86 -17.78 12.19
N ASP A 221 13.38 -18.28 13.33
CA ASP A 221 13.30 -19.70 13.62
C ASP A 221 12.30 -20.37 12.65
N ARG A 222 11.25 -19.62 12.27
CA ARG A 222 10.15 -20.10 11.42
C ARG A 222 9.45 -19.00 10.65
N VAL A 223 8.73 -19.41 9.61
CA VAL A 223 7.86 -18.57 8.80
C VAL A 223 6.41 -19.06 8.90
N VAL A 224 5.50 -18.15 9.22
CA VAL A 224 4.05 -18.44 9.19
C VAL A 224 3.40 -17.61 8.09
N ALA A 225 2.93 -18.29 7.05
CA ALA A 225 2.13 -17.69 6.00
C ALA A 225 0.64 -17.73 6.35
N VAL A 226 -0.07 -16.61 6.20
CA VAL A 226 -1.52 -16.50 6.41
C VAL A 226 -2.17 -16.05 5.12
N VAL A 227 -2.99 -16.93 4.54
CA VAL A 227 -3.69 -16.73 3.27
C VAL A 227 -5.19 -16.62 3.53
N GLY A 228 -5.67 -15.39 3.69
CA GLY A 228 -7.09 -15.11 3.93
C GLY A 228 -7.92 -14.80 2.68
N THR A 229 -7.26 -14.61 1.53
CA THR A 229 -7.96 -14.43 0.24
C THR A 229 -8.43 -15.76 -0.34
N LEU A 230 -9.59 -15.75 -1.01
CA LEU A 230 -10.14 -16.90 -1.75
C LEU A 230 -9.82 -16.84 -3.26
N ALA A 231 -8.91 -15.95 -3.67
CA ALA A 231 -8.50 -15.84 -5.06
C ALA A 231 -7.85 -17.16 -5.55
N ALA A 232 -8.19 -17.57 -6.78
CA ALA A 232 -7.67 -18.80 -7.38
C ALA A 232 -6.14 -18.83 -7.46
N SER A 233 -5.50 -17.69 -7.76
CA SER A 233 -4.03 -17.58 -7.77
C SER A 233 -3.40 -17.85 -6.41
N ALA A 234 -4.04 -17.42 -5.32
CA ALA A 234 -3.56 -17.69 -3.97
C ALA A 234 -3.68 -19.17 -3.60
N ALA A 235 -4.74 -19.86 -4.07
CA ALA A 235 -4.90 -21.30 -3.86
C ALA A 235 -3.75 -22.09 -4.53
N LEU A 236 -3.41 -21.77 -5.79
CA LEU A 236 -2.28 -22.38 -6.49
C LEU A 236 -0.95 -22.15 -5.76
N GLN A 237 -0.72 -20.92 -5.27
CA GLN A 237 0.49 -20.60 -4.50
C GLN A 237 0.59 -21.40 -3.19
N VAL A 238 -0.55 -21.63 -2.50
CA VAL A 238 -0.59 -22.49 -1.29
C VAL A 238 -0.29 -23.94 -1.62
N ASP A 239 -0.84 -24.45 -2.73
CA ASP A 239 -0.62 -25.82 -3.16
C ASP A 239 0.86 -26.05 -3.48
N ARG A 240 1.51 -25.13 -4.21
CA ARG A 240 2.96 -25.13 -4.45
C ARG A 240 3.79 -25.13 -3.17
N LEU A 241 3.42 -24.29 -2.21
CA LEU A 241 4.11 -24.20 -0.92
C LEU A 241 3.98 -25.51 -0.10
N THR A 242 2.82 -26.17 -0.22
CA THR A 242 2.52 -27.46 0.43
C THR A 242 3.28 -28.61 -0.25
N GLU A 243 3.34 -28.63 -1.58
CA GLU A 243 4.14 -29.58 -2.38
C GLU A 243 5.63 -29.52 -2.03
N ALA A 244 6.15 -28.33 -1.71
CA ALA A 244 7.52 -28.13 -1.24
C ALA A 244 7.75 -28.52 0.23
N GLY A 245 6.73 -29.03 0.93
CA GLY A 245 6.84 -29.57 2.29
C GLY A 245 6.41 -28.62 3.42
N THR A 246 5.84 -27.45 3.11
CA THR A 246 5.29 -26.55 4.14
C THR A 246 3.98 -27.11 4.69
N ARG A 247 3.81 -27.12 6.01
CA ARG A 247 2.60 -27.65 6.64
C ARG A 247 1.39 -26.74 6.37
N ARG A 248 0.39 -27.26 5.66
CA ARG A 248 -0.89 -26.55 5.46
C ARG A 248 -1.86 -26.79 6.61
N ILE A 249 -2.43 -25.72 7.14
CA ILE A 249 -3.48 -25.74 8.16
C ILE A 249 -4.68 -24.97 7.62
N VAL A 250 -5.83 -25.65 7.51
CA VAL A 250 -7.08 -25.04 7.06
C VAL A 250 -7.93 -24.71 8.27
N LEU A 251 -8.12 -23.42 8.54
CA LEU A 251 -8.92 -22.93 9.64
C LEU A 251 -10.40 -22.87 9.25
N ARG A 252 -11.24 -23.47 10.10
CA ARG A 252 -12.71 -23.43 10.00
C ARG A 252 -13.30 -22.46 11.01
N PRO A 253 -14.54 -21.96 10.80
CA PRO A 253 -15.23 -21.13 11.79
C PRO A 253 -15.27 -21.77 13.19
N GLY A 254 -15.00 -20.96 14.23
CA GLY A 254 -15.02 -21.40 15.63
C GLY A 254 -13.84 -22.27 16.08
N CYS A 255 -12.91 -22.64 15.19
CA CYS A 255 -11.74 -23.43 15.55
C CYS A 255 -10.62 -22.57 16.17
N ARG A 256 -9.90 -23.15 17.14
CA ARG A 256 -8.62 -22.60 17.62
C ARG A 256 -7.48 -23.05 16.70
N LEU A 257 -6.41 -22.26 16.65
CA LEU A 257 -5.17 -22.59 15.95
C LEU A 257 -4.09 -22.99 16.96
N ALA A 258 -3.37 -24.07 16.69
CA ALA A 258 -2.14 -24.43 17.38
C ALA A 258 -1.02 -24.61 16.35
N LEU A 259 0.10 -23.92 16.57
CA LEU A 259 1.30 -24.00 15.74
C LEU A 259 2.38 -24.72 16.55
N ASP A 260 3.13 -25.62 15.90
CA ASP A 260 4.12 -26.50 16.54
C ASP A 260 5.56 -25.97 16.44
N GLY A 261 5.73 -24.73 15.95
CA GLY A 261 7.03 -24.11 15.75
C GLY A 261 7.69 -24.42 14.40
N SER A 262 7.05 -25.20 13.52
CA SER A 262 7.50 -25.41 12.13
C SER A 262 7.01 -24.32 11.19
N ASP A 263 7.58 -24.27 9.98
CA ASP A 263 7.05 -23.42 8.91
C ASP A 263 5.65 -23.90 8.51
N ALA A 264 4.68 -22.97 8.47
CA ALA A 264 3.28 -23.30 8.23
C ALA A 264 2.60 -22.31 7.31
N VAL A 265 1.61 -22.79 6.56
CA VAL A 265 0.66 -21.96 5.81
C VAL A 265 -0.75 -22.18 6.33
N VAL A 266 -1.33 -21.11 6.88
CA VAL A 266 -2.69 -21.09 7.43
C VAL A 266 -3.62 -20.48 6.39
N THR A 267 -4.65 -21.22 5.99
CA THR A 267 -5.69 -20.74 5.07
C THR A 267 -7.05 -20.75 5.73
N LEU A 268 -7.97 -19.91 5.27
CA LEU A 268 -9.38 -20.05 5.62
C LEU A 268 -10.01 -21.18 4.77
N SER A 269 -10.96 -21.92 5.35
CA SER A 269 -11.71 -22.94 4.62
C SER A 269 -12.55 -22.33 3.49
N ALA A 270 -12.42 -22.86 2.28
CA ALA A 270 -13.16 -22.39 1.11
C ALA A 270 -14.57 -23.00 0.98
N VAL A 271 -14.90 -24.03 1.79
CA VAL A 271 -16.19 -24.73 1.74
C VAL A 271 -17.15 -24.31 2.86
N ASP A 272 -16.64 -23.54 3.82
CA ASP A 272 -17.43 -23.03 4.95
C ASP A 272 -17.88 -21.60 4.67
N GLU A 273 -19.05 -21.22 5.18
CA GLU A 273 -19.53 -19.85 5.12
C GLU A 273 -18.83 -18.96 6.16
N TRP A 274 -18.46 -17.76 5.73
CA TRP A 274 -17.77 -16.78 6.56
C TRP A 274 -18.66 -15.55 6.79
N THR A 275 -18.97 -15.29 8.05
CA THR A 275 -19.58 -14.03 8.49
C THR A 275 -18.47 -13.07 8.94
N ALA A 276 -18.79 -11.78 9.06
CA ALA A 276 -17.84 -10.81 9.62
C ALA A 276 -17.40 -11.18 11.05
N GLU A 277 -18.30 -11.80 11.83
CA GLU A 277 -18.01 -12.30 13.17
C GLU A 277 -17.07 -13.50 13.14
N SER A 278 -17.35 -14.52 12.32
CA SER A 278 -16.48 -15.71 12.27
C SER A 278 -15.10 -15.40 11.67
N LEU A 279 -15.00 -14.45 10.73
CA LEU A 279 -13.71 -13.93 10.24
C LEU A 279 -12.91 -13.25 11.36
N ARG A 280 -13.56 -12.40 12.15
CA ARG A 280 -12.92 -11.73 13.30
C ARG A 280 -12.41 -12.73 14.33
N GLU A 281 -13.14 -13.82 14.56
CA GLU A 281 -12.72 -14.93 15.43
C GLU A 281 -11.57 -15.73 14.83
N ALA A 282 -11.60 -16.03 13.53
CA ALA A 282 -10.51 -16.71 12.85
C ALA A 282 -9.21 -15.89 12.93
N TYR A 283 -9.25 -14.58 12.64
CA TYR A 283 -8.07 -13.72 12.80
C TYR A 283 -7.59 -13.65 14.26
N ALA A 284 -8.49 -13.78 15.24
CA ALA A 284 -8.12 -13.90 16.65
C ALA A 284 -7.34 -15.18 16.91
N ALA A 285 -7.91 -16.32 16.50
CA ALA A 285 -7.28 -17.63 16.65
C ALA A 285 -5.91 -17.68 15.97
N ILE A 286 -5.76 -17.06 14.78
CA ILE A 286 -4.48 -17.01 14.09
C ILE A 286 -3.46 -16.18 14.88
N ALA A 287 -3.82 -14.98 15.32
CA ALA A 287 -2.92 -14.13 16.09
C ALA A 287 -2.53 -14.77 17.43
N ASP A 288 -3.46 -15.44 18.10
CA ASP A 288 -3.20 -16.17 19.36
C ASP A 288 -2.27 -17.37 19.12
N GLY A 289 -2.47 -18.10 18.02
CA GLY A 289 -1.58 -19.19 17.62
C GLY A 289 -0.15 -18.71 17.32
N ILE A 290 -0.01 -17.54 16.68
CA ILE A 290 1.30 -16.91 16.41
C ILE A 290 1.97 -16.48 17.73
N ARG A 291 1.22 -15.89 18.66
CA ARG A 291 1.76 -15.45 19.96
C ARG A 291 2.19 -16.58 20.89
N ALA A 292 1.57 -17.74 20.76
CA ALA A 292 1.89 -18.90 21.57
C ALA A 292 3.24 -19.54 21.18
N LEU A 293 3.87 -19.08 20.08
CA LEU A 293 5.16 -19.55 19.62
C LEU A 293 6.30 -18.85 20.37
N ASP A 294 7.25 -19.63 20.88
CA ASP A 294 8.49 -19.11 21.47
C ASP A 294 9.51 -18.77 20.37
N GLY A 295 10.27 -17.69 20.52
CA GLY A 295 11.30 -17.29 19.55
C GLY A 295 10.77 -16.47 18.37
N ARG A 296 11.62 -16.22 17.37
CA ARG A 296 11.35 -15.26 16.29
C ARG A 296 10.54 -15.92 15.17
N THR A 297 9.40 -15.33 14.86
CA THR A 297 8.50 -15.78 13.77
C THR A 297 8.38 -14.66 12.74
N ASP A 298 8.80 -14.94 11.50
CA ASP A 298 8.54 -14.06 10.37
C ASP A 298 7.18 -14.40 9.74
N LEU A 299 6.48 -13.39 9.22
CA LEU A 299 5.11 -13.52 8.72
C LEU A 299 5.04 -13.27 7.22
N VAL A 300 4.20 -14.05 6.54
CA VAL A 300 3.78 -13.77 5.15
C VAL A 300 2.27 -13.59 5.16
N LEU A 301 1.78 -12.39 4.88
CA LEU A 301 0.37 -12.04 4.99
C LEU A 301 -0.18 -11.69 3.60
N THR A 302 -1.13 -12.47 3.09
CA THR A 302 -1.74 -12.23 1.78
C THR A 302 -3.22 -11.83 1.86
N GLY A 303 -3.53 -10.72 1.21
CA GLY A 303 -4.77 -9.96 1.36
C GLY A 303 -4.59 -8.78 2.31
N GLY A 304 -4.97 -7.58 1.87
CA GLY A 304 -4.81 -6.35 2.65
C GLY A 304 -5.55 -6.37 3.98
N ASP A 305 -6.83 -6.78 3.97
CA ASP A 305 -7.61 -6.89 5.20
C ASP A 305 -7.07 -7.98 6.13
N THR A 306 -6.75 -9.18 5.61
CA THR A 306 -6.09 -10.25 6.37
C THR A 306 -4.83 -9.73 7.08
N ALA A 307 -3.94 -9.10 6.33
CA ALA A 307 -2.70 -8.56 6.89
C ALA A 307 -3.00 -7.52 7.97
N ARG A 308 -3.93 -6.60 7.70
CA ARG A 308 -4.30 -5.53 8.62
C ARG A 308 -4.84 -6.07 9.94
N ARG A 309 -5.79 -7.01 9.89
CA ARG A 309 -6.42 -7.60 11.09
C ARG A 309 -5.44 -8.43 11.91
N ILE A 310 -4.57 -9.20 11.25
CA ILE A 310 -3.52 -9.97 11.94
C ILE A 310 -2.57 -9.02 12.66
N LEU A 311 -2.03 -8.01 11.98
CA LEU A 311 -1.07 -7.05 12.56
C LEU A 311 -1.70 -6.21 13.68
N ASP A 312 -2.95 -5.78 13.53
CA ASP A 312 -3.69 -5.11 14.60
C ASP A 312 -3.76 -5.98 15.84
N ARG A 313 -4.12 -7.24 15.62
CA ARG A 313 -4.29 -8.18 16.70
C ARG A 313 -2.97 -8.47 17.36
N LEU A 314 -1.86 -8.58 16.63
CA LEU A 314 -0.50 -8.75 17.17
C LEU A 314 0.02 -7.50 17.89
N GLY A 315 -0.62 -6.34 17.67
CA GLY A 315 -0.22 -5.08 18.28
C GLY A 315 0.91 -4.37 17.52
N THR A 316 1.14 -4.75 16.27
CA THR A 316 2.10 -4.08 15.40
C THR A 316 1.66 -2.65 15.14
N ARG A 317 2.60 -1.71 15.30
CA ARG A 317 2.35 -0.27 15.10
C ARG A 317 2.92 0.22 13.80
N ARG A 318 4.12 -0.26 13.46
CA ARG A 318 4.89 0.22 12.31
C ARG A 318 5.45 -0.95 11.50
N LEU A 319 5.58 -0.72 10.21
CA LEU A 319 6.31 -1.57 9.28
C LEU A 319 7.38 -0.71 8.60
N TYR A 320 8.64 -0.98 8.88
CA TYR A 320 9.78 -0.35 8.21
C TYR A 320 10.01 -1.08 6.89
N ALA A 321 9.70 -0.43 5.77
CA ALA A 321 9.82 -1.08 4.47
C ALA A 321 11.29 -1.26 4.10
N GLU A 322 11.69 -2.51 3.86
CA GLU A 322 13.07 -2.88 3.56
C GLU A 322 13.29 -3.00 2.05
N SER A 323 12.40 -3.72 1.37
CA SER A 323 12.49 -3.93 -0.06
C SER A 323 11.17 -4.43 -0.65
N GLU A 324 11.08 -4.36 -1.97
CA GLU A 324 10.03 -5.00 -2.76
C GLU A 324 10.63 -6.25 -3.42
N ILE A 325 10.19 -7.44 -2.99
CA ILE A 325 10.68 -8.73 -3.51
C ILE A 325 10.20 -8.90 -4.96
N GLU A 326 8.94 -8.56 -5.19
CA GLU A 326 8.25 -8.54 -6.48
C GLU A 326 7.19 -7.44 -6.45
N HIS A 327 6.59 -7.13 -7.60
CA HIS A 327 5.57 -6.09 -7.67
C HIS A 327 4.46 -6.27 -6.61
N GLY A 328 4.40 -5.32 -5.66
CA GLY A 328 3.44 -5.32 -4.56
C GLY A 328 3.71 -6.34 -3.44
N VAL A 329 4.74 -7.19 -3.56
CA VAL A 329 5.22 -8.08 -2.50
C VAL A 329 6.31 -7.36 -1.73
N VAL A 330 5.97 -6.85 -0.56
CA VAL A 330 6.84 -5.94 0.19
C VAL A 330 7.32 -6.60 1.47
N LEU A 331 8.64 -6.66 1.63
CA LEU A 331 9.32 -7.06 2.86
C LEU A 331 9.46 -5.84 3.76
N SER A 332 8.97 -5.97 4.98
CA SER A 332 9.13 -4.96 6.04
C SER A 332 9.62 -5.61 7.33
N THR A 333 10.15 -4.80 8.23
CA THR A 333 10.40 -5.18 9.62
C THR A 333 9.44 -4.48 10.58
N THR A 334 9.16 -5.09 11.72
CA THR A 334 8.38 -4.51 12.82
C THR A 334 9.29 -3.85 13.86
N ASP A 335 8.71 -3.13 14.82
CA ASP A 335 9.46 -2.45 15.89
C ASP A 335 10.33 -3.42 16.74
N ASP A 336 9.95 -4.69 16.84
CA ASP A 336 10.70 -5.77 17.51
C ASP A 336 11.64 -6.53 16.56
N GLY A 337 11.75 -6.09 15.31
CA GLY A 337 12.68 -6.60 14.30
C GLY A 337 12.23 -7.87 13.57
N ALA A 338 11.02 -8.39 13.81
CA ALA A 338 10.47 -9.50 13.04
C ALA A 338 10.16 -9.08 11.59
N ALA A 339 10.31 -10.00 10.63
CA ALA A 339 10.00 -9.72 9.24
C ALA A 339 8.51 -9.94 8.96
N VAL A 340 7.93 -9.06 8.18
CA VAL A 340 6.56 -9.16 7.67
C VAL A 340 6.59 -8.92 6.18
N VAL A 341 6.17 -9.92 5.40
CA VAL A 341 5.95 -9.80 3.97
C VAL A 341 4.46 -9.65 3.71
N THR A 342 4.05 -8.51 3.15
CA THR A 342 2.67 -8.30 2.74
C THR A 342 2.52 -8.49 1.23
N LYS A 343 1.44 -9.13 0.81
CA LYS A 343 1.10 -9.34 -0.61
C LYS A 343 -0.39 -9.06 -0.87
N PRO A 344 -0.75 -8.29 -1.92
CA PRO A 344 -2.13 -8.21 -2.36
C PRO A 344 -2.69 -9.59 -2.74
N GLY A 345 -3.96 -9.84 -2.46
CA GLY A 345 -4.54 -11.19 -2.56
C GLY A 345 -4.35 -11.85 -3.92
N SER A 346 -4.56 -11.12 -5.01
CA SER A 346 -4.50 -11.62 -6.39
C SER A 346 -3.12 -11.53 -7.07
N PHE A 347 -2.11 -10.95 -6.40
CA PHE A 347 -0.83 -10.65 -7.03
C PHE A 347 0.16 -11.83 -7.02
N GLY A 348 1.13 -11.77 -7.92
CA GLY A 348 2.24 -12.73 -8.03
C GLY A 348 1.96 -13.91 -8.97
N SER A 349 3.02 -14.60 -9.39
CA SER A 349 2.94 -15.90 -10.07
C SER A 349 2.66 -17.04 -9.08
N ASP A 350 2.46 -18.26 -9.60
CA ASP A 350 2.24 -19.48 -8.82
C ASP A 350 3.39 -19.77 -7.82
N ASP A 351 4.62 -19.32 -8.11
CA ASP A 351 5.80 -19.55 -7.27
C ASP A 351 6.08 -18.42 -6.26
N THR A 352 5.19 -17.43 -6.15
CA THR A 352 5.45 -16.23 -5.32
C THR A 352 5.62 -16.56 -3.84
N LEU A 353 4.74 -17.39 -3.26
CA LEU A 353 4.86 -17.75 -1.84
C LEU A 353 6.12 -18.58 -1.55
N LEU A 354 6.56 -19.42 -2.49
CA LEU A 354 7.81 -20.16 -2.39
C LEU A 354 9.01 -19.21 -2.40
N ARG A 355 9.07 -18.28 -3.36
CA ARG A 355 10.14 -17.28 -3.45
C ARG A 355 10.23 -16.40 -2.21
N ILE A 356 9.08 -16.04 -1.62
CA ILE A 356 9.04 -15.31 -0.35
C ILE A 356 9.66 -16.16 0.78
N LEU A 357 9.26 -17.44 0.90
CA LEU A 357 9.79 -18.33 1.92
C LEU A 357 11.31 -18.51 1.78
N ASP A 358 11.80 -18.74 0.55
CA ASP A 358 13.22 -18.88 0.26
C ASP A 358 13.99 -17.60 0.59
N HIS A 359 13.45 -16.44 0.21
CA HIS A 359 14.00 -15.13 0.54
C HIS A 359 14.13 -14.94 2.05
N LEU A 360 13.08 -15.22 2.83
CA LEU A 360 13.09 -15.10 4.30
C LEU A 360 14.02 -16.11 4.98
N LYS A 361 14.21 -17.30 4.41
CA LYS A 361 15.13 -18.31 4.93
C LYS A 361 16.58 -18.11 4.48
N GLY A 362 16.86 -17.06 3.69
CA GLY A 362 18.20 -16.84 3.11
C GLY A 362 18.63 -17.94 2.13
N ARG A 363 17.67 -18.73 1.63
CA ARG A 363 17.89 -19.71 0.56
C ARG A 363 17.91 -18.91 -0.73
N ARG A 364 19.06 -18.81 -1.38
CA ARG A 364 19.12 -18.17 -2.70
C ARG A 364 18.29 -19.01 -3.68
N PRO A 365 17.53 -18.38 -4.60
CA PRO A 365 16.84 -19.09 -5.67
C PRO A 365 17.81 -19.82 -6.59
#